data_AF-A0A1S8CBJ8-F1
#
_entry.id   AF-A0A1S8CBJ8-F1
#
_cell.length_a   1.000
_cell.length_b   1.000
_cell.length_c   1.000
_cell.angle_alpha   90.00
_cell.angle_beta   90.00
_cell.angle_gamma   90.00
#
_symmetry.space_group_name_H-M   'P 1'
#
loop_
_entity.id
_entity.type
_entity.pdbx_description
1 polymer ?
#
loop_
_entity_poly.entity_id
_entity_poly.type
_entity_poly.pdbx_seq_one_letter_code
_entity_poly.pdbx_strand_id
1 'polypeptide(L)' 'MDSFRRGDLVFDVRDAGPADGEPVVLLHGFPQDSGAFDRLSPALHSAGLR' A
#
# COMPACT_ATOMS: atom_id res chain seq x y z
N MET A 1 3.37 5.88 8.03
CA MET A 1 4.36 5.08 7.30
C MET A 1 4.75 4.00 8.26
N ASP A 2 4.31 2.80 7.96
CA ASP A 2 4.46 1.65 8.85
C ASP A 2 5.61 0.78 8.32
N SER A 3 6.07 -0.17 9.13
CA SER A 3 7.12 -1.09 8.74
C SER A 3 6.65 -2.53 8.85
N PHE A 4 6.88 -3.33 7.80
CA PHE A 4 6.68 -4.77 7.83
C PHE A 4 8.04 -5.48 7.85
N ARG A 5 8.18 -6.51 8.69
CA ARG A 5 9.41 -7.31 8.80
C ARG A 5 9.16 -8.76 8.39
N ARG A 6 10.04 -9.29 7.53
CA ARG A 6 10.07 -10.70 7.15
C ARG A 6 11.50 -11.23 7.28
N GLY A 7 11.78 -11.96 8.36
CA GLY A 7 13.14 -12.37 8.69
C GLY A 7 14.00 -11.15 8.97
N ASP A 8 15.04 -10.94 8.16
CA ASP A 8 15.93 -9.77 8.25
C ASP A 8 15.57 -8.65 7.27
N LEU A 9 14.54 -8.84 6.44
CA LEU A 9 14.06 -7.80 5.52
C LEU A 9 13.07 -6.89 6.23
N VAL A 10 13.25 -5.58 6.08
CA VAL A 10 12.33 -4.54 6.56
C VAL A 10 11.82 -3.76 5.36
N PHE A 11 10.51 -3.61 5.26
CA PHE A 11 9.83 -2.92 4.19
C PHE A 11 9.06 -1.73 4.77
N ASP A 12 9.24 -0.56 4.17
CA ASP A 12 8.36 0.57 4.42
C ASP A 12 7.03 0.33 3.70
N VAL A 13 5.93 0.35 4.43
CA VAL A 13 4.59 0.10 3.92
C VAL A 13 3.64 1.24 4.27
N ARG A 14 2.57 1.36 3.49
CA ARG A 14 1.45 2.26 3.75
C ARG A 14 0.19 1.40 3.73
N ASP A 15 -0.46 1.25 4.88
CA ASP A 15 -1.77 0.59 5.00
C ASP A 15 -2.82 1.70 5.18
N ALA A 16 -3.83 1.73 4.31
CA ALA A 16 -4.86 2.76 4.29
C ALA A 16 -6.13 2.22 3.62
N GLY A 17 -7.24 2.91 3.80
CA GLY A 17 -8.55 2.50 3.28
C GLY A 17 -9.49 1.97 4.37
N PRO A 18 -10.70 1.52 3.99
CA PRO A 18 -11.70 1.01 4.93
C PRO A 18 -11.18 -0.24 5.68
N ALA A 19 -11.43 -0.32 6.98
CA ALA A 19 -10.92 -1.41 7.82
C ALA A 19 -11.43 -2.79 7.39
N ASP A 20 -12.65 -2.84 6.85
CA ASP A 20 -13.36 -4.02 6.33
C ASP A 20 -13.30 -4.14 4.79
N GLY A 21 -12.53 -3.28 4.13
CA GLY A 21 -12.31 -3.36 2.68
C GLY A 21 -11.47 -4.57 2.29
N GLU A 22 -11.76 -5.15 1.12
CA GLU A 22 -10.97 -6.25 0.56
C GLU A 22 -9.53 -5.75 0.29
N PRO A 23 -8.49 -6.43 0.81
CA PRO A 23 -7.12 -5.95 0.69
C PRO A 23 -6.56 -6.09 -0.73
N VAL A 24 -5.87 -5.05 -1.20
CA VAL A 24 -5.13 -5.03 -2.46
C VAL A 24 -3.69 -4.58 -2.23
N VAL A 25 -2.74 -5.33 -2.79
CA VAL A 25 -1.31 -5.02 -2.63
C VAL A 25 -0.79 -4.30 -3.87
N LEU A 26 -0.32 -3.08 -3.70
CA LEU A 26 0.29 -2.28 -4.76
C LEU A 26 1.81 -2.41 -4.71
N LEU A 27 2.39 -2.95 -5.78
CA LEU A 27 3.84 -3.17 -5.91
C LEU A 27 4.40 -2.24 -6.98
N HIS A 28 5.33 -1.37 -6.59
CA HIS A 28 5.97 -0.43 -7.50
C HIS A 28 7.07 -1.11 -8.33
N GLY A 29 7.48 -0.46 -9.41
CA GLY A 29 8.63 -0.87 -10.22
C GLY A 29 9.96 -0.32 -9.70
N PHE A 30 11.02 -0.47 -10.49
CA PHE A 30 12.30 0.19 -10.27
C PHE A 30 12.56 1.25 -11.36
N PRO A 31 13.05 2.46 -11.01
CA PRO A 31 13.31 2.98 -9.67
C PRO A 31 12.11 3.78 -9.12
N GLN A 32 11.34 3.21 -8.19
CA GLN A 32 10.18 3.84 -7.56
C GLN A 32 10.07 3.42 -6.08
N ASP A 33 9.13 4.05 -5.34
CA ASP A 33 8.71 3.68 -3.99
C ASP A 33 7.17 3.59 -3.90
N SER A 34 6.61 3.46 -2.69
CA SER A 34 5.16 3.39 -2.46
C SER A 34 4.40 4.65 -2.90
N GLY A 35 5.07 5.80 -3.08
CA GLY A 35 4.50 7.03 -3.59
C GLY A 35 4.06 6.97 -5.06
N ALA A 36 4.50 5.95 -5.81
CA ALA A 36 4.03 5.71 -7.18
C ALA A 36 2.50 5.60 -7.30
N PHE A 37 1.82 5.28 -6.19
CA PHE A 37 0.38 5.04 -6.15
C PHE A 37 -0.43 6.14 -5.45
N ASP A 38 0.18 7.26 -5.05
CA ASP A 38 -0.52 8.32 -4.27
C ASP A 38 -1.79 8.85 -4.95
N ARG A 39 -1.82 8.84 -6.29
CA ARG A 39 -3.00 9.24 -7.07
C ARG A 39 -4.03 8.13 -7.26
N LEU A 40 -3.62 6.86 -7.16
CA LEU A 40 -4.48 5.69 -7.37
C LEU A 40 -5.17 5.28 -6.07
N SER A 41 -4.46 5.28 -4.93
CA SER A 41 -4.98 4.81 -3.64
C SER A 41 -6.33 5.46 -3.25
N PRO A 42 -6.56 6.78 -3.41
CA PRO A 42 -7.86 7.38 -3.09
C PRO A 42 -9.03 6.80 -3.90
N ALA A 43 -8.79 6.40 -5.15
CA ALA A 43 -9.81 5.80 -6.01
C ALA A 43 -10.14 4.36 -5.57
N LEU A 44 -9.12 3.59 -5.17
CA LEU A 44 -9.31 2.24 -4.62
C LEU A 44 -10.07 2.28 -3.29
N HIS A 45 -9.71 3.20 -2.40
CA HIS A 45 -10.44 3.39 -1.14
C HIS A 45 -11.90 3.79 -1.39
N SER A 46 -12.15 4.67 -2.37
CA SER A 46 -13.52 5.07 -2.75
C SER A 46 -14.33 3.92 -3.35
N ALA A 47 -13.67 2.90 -3.91
CA ALA A 47 -14.28 1.67 -4.38
C ALA A 47 -14.47 0.62 -3.26
N GLY A 48 -14.12 0.94 -2.01
CA GLY A 48 -14.24 0.04 -0.86
C GLY A 48 -13.06 -0.92 -0.68
N LEU A 49 -11.95 -0.72 -1.38
CA LEU A 49 -10.75 -1.54 -1.27
C LEU A 49 -9.77 -0.95 -0.25
N ARG A 50 -8.99 -1.83 0.37
CA ARG A 50 -7.91 -1.45 1.30
C ARG A 50 -6.55 -1.67 0.66
#